data_AF-A0A1U7UUT0-F1
#
_entry.id   AF-A0A1U7UUT0-F1
#
_cell.length_a   1.000
_cell.length_b   1.000
_cell.length_c   1.000
_cell.angle_alpha   90.00
_cell.angle_beta   90.00
_cell.angle_gamma   90.00
#
_symmetry.space_group_name_H-M   'P 1'
#
loop_
_entity.id
_entity.type
_entity.pdbx_description
1 polymer ?
#
loop_
_entity_poly.entity_id
_entity_poly.type
_entity_poly.pdbx_seq_one_letter_code
_entity_poly.pdbx_strand_id
1 'polypeptide(L)'
;MQFHMREPQMCNLVCRTVLNAKTAKELKEKIEDEYRVNMILDNIPLVMPIKRPDLDTTVYQHGFHVGLKGQYAGSNEEKHFIHNHLTFAVKFHKDPQTDVARVVGFEVRPFR
;
A
#
# COMPACT_ATOMS: atom_id res chain seq x y z
N MET A 1 -7.07 -0.60 -16.49
CA MET A 1 -5.64 -0.80 -16.21
C MET A 1 -5.39 -2.29 -16.12
N GLN A 2 -4.39 -2.81 -16.83
CA GLN A 2 -4.03 -4.22 -16.82
C GLN A 2 -2.63 -4.35 -16.21
N PHE A 3 -2.45 -5.30 -15.29
CA PHE A 3 -1.17 -5.59 -14.69
C PHE A 3 -0.45 -6.64 -15.54
N HIS A 4 0.76 -6.31 -16.02
CA HIS A 4 1.62 -7.23 -16.75
C HIS A 4 2.76 -7.69 -15.86
N MET A 5 2.84 -9.00 -15.63
CA MET A 5 3.90 -9.61 -14.82
C MET A 5 5.28 -9.36 -15.44
N ARG A 6 6.28 -9.11 -14.59
CA ARG A 6 7.69 -8.87 -14.97
C ARG A 6 7.94 -7.58 -15.76
N GLU A 7 6.93 -6.74 -15.95
CA GLU A 7 7.08 -5.44 -16.59
C GLU A 7 6.97 -4.33 -15.53
N PRO A 8 8.07 -3.62 -15.22
CA PRO A 8 8.00 -2.50 -14.29
C PRO A 8 7.15 -1.39 -14.88
N GLN A 9 6.14 -0.98 -14.13
CA GLN A 9 5.22 0.09 -14.50
C GLN A 9 5.39 1.25 -13.53
N MET A 10 5.60 2.45 -14.07
CA MET A 10 5.79 3.66 -13.28
C MET A 10 4.47 4.44 -13.19
N CYS A 11 4.19 4.96 -11.99
CA CYS A 11 3.11 5.92 -11.66
C CYS A 11 1.90 5.91 -12.61
N ASN A 12 1.01 4.93 -12.42
CA ASN A 12 -0.23 4.83 -13.17
C ASN A 12 -1.41 5.34 -12.34
N LEU A 13 -2.12 6.34 -12.86
CA LEU A 13 -3.37 6.82 -12.27
C LEU A 13 -4.46 5.77 -12.49
N VAL A 14 -4.88 5.11 -11.40
CA VAL A 14 -5.92 4.07 -11.45
C VAL A 14 -7.31 4.69 -11.65
N CYS A 15 -7.61 5.75 -10.89
CA CYS A 15 -8.88 6.45 -10.96
C CYS A 15 -8.71 7.93 -10.58
N ARG A 16 -9.68 8.75 -11.00
CA ARG A 16 -9.86 10.13 -10.53
C ARG A 16 -11.23 10.21 -9.87
N THR A 17 -11.23 10.43 -8.57
CA THR A 17 -12.46 10.52 -7.79
C THR A 17 -12.46 11.83 -7.03
N VAL A 18 -13.53 12.61 -7.20
CA VAL A 18 -13.79 13.79 -6.37
C VAL A 18 -14.53 13.31 -5.13
N LEU A 19 -13.95 13.54 -3.95
CA LEU A 19 -14.58 13.18 -2.69
C LEU A 19 -15.71 14.17 -2.37
N ASN A 20 -16.89 13.65 -2.08
CA ASN A 20 -17.98 14.44 -1.51
C ASN A 20 -17.86 14.46 0.04
N ALA A 21 -18.60 15.35 0.70
CA ALA A 21 -18.52 15.52 2.16
C ALA A 21 -18.79 14.23 2.95
N LYS A 22 -19.72 13.40 2.46
CA LYS A 22 -20.04 12.11 3.08
C LYS A 22 -18.87 11.13 3.01
N THR A 23 -18.35 10.88 1.80
CA THR A 23 -17.19 9.99 1.58
C THR A 23 -15.92 10.47 2.29
N ALA A 24 -15.70 11.79 2.36
CA ALA A 24 -14.58 12.35 3.11
C ALA A 24 -14.72 12.09 4.61
N LYS A 25 -15.93 12.17 5.17
CA LYS A 25 -16.20 11.83 6.58
C LYS A 25 -15.96 10.35 6.84
N GLU A 26 -16.48 9.46 5.99
CA GLU A 26 -16.28 8.00 6.12
C GLU A 26 -14.79 7.62 6.06
N LEU A 27 -14.00 8.28 5.20
CA LEU A 27 -12.56 8.04 5.13
C LEU A 27 -11.84 8.51 6.40
N LYS A 28 -12.25 9.64 7.00
CA LYS A 28 -11.70 10.10 8.27
C LYS A 28 -11.99 9.10 9.38
N GLU A 29 -13.23 8.64 9.52
CA GLU A 29 -13.63 7.62 10.50
C GLU A 29 -12.83 6.32 10.32
N LYS A 30 -12.61 5.87 9.09
CA LYS A 30 -11.76 4.71 8.82
C LYS A 30 -10.31 4.90 9.23
N ILE A 31 -9.76 6.12 9.11
CA ILE A 31 -8.41 6.44 9.57
C ILE A 31 -8.36 6.43 11.11
N GLU A 32 -9.40 6.96 11.77
CA GLU A 32 -9.56 6.91 13.23
C GLU A 32 -9.60 5.47 13.77
N ASP A 33 -10.37 4.62 13.11
CA ASP A 33 -10.56 3.20 13.47
C ASP A 33 -9.42 2.29 12.96
N GLU A 34 -8.30 2.88 12.53
CA GLU A 34 -7.09 2.19 12.05
C GLU A 34 -7.32 1.19 10.89
N TYR A 35 -8.34 1.41 10.06
CA TYR A 35 -8.66 0.50 8.97
C TYR A 35 -7.47 0.29 8.03
N ARG A 36 -7.35 -0.94 7.56
CA ARG A 36 -6.30 -1.36 6.64
C ARG A 36 -6.90 -1.81 5.31
N VAL A 37 -6.24 -1.44 4.24
CA VAL A 37 -6.54 -1.91 2.89
C VAL A 37 -5.78 -3.21 2.66
N ASN A 38 -6.54 -4.27 2.37
CA ASN A 38 -6.01 -5.57 2.01
C ASN A 38 -6.24 -5.81 0.52
N MET A 39 -5.25 -6.41 -0.13
CA MET A 39 -5.33 -6.86 -1.51
C MET A 39 -4.69 -8.24 -1.61
N ILE A 40 -5.05 -9.00 -2.65
CA ILE A 40 -4.48 -10.33 -2.92
C ILE A 40 -4.06 -10.35 -4.38
N LEU A 41 -2.91 -10.96 -4.66
CA LEU A 41 -2.42 -11.21 -6.00
C LEU A 41 -1.97 -12.67 -6.08
N ASP A 42 -2.60 -13.46 -6.96
CA ASP A 42 -2.28 -14.89 -7.15
C ASP A 42 -2.26 -15.68 -5.82
N ASN A 43 -3.30 -15.46 -5.00
CA ASN A 43 -3.45 -16.02 -3.64
C ASN A 43 -2.38 -15.58 -2.62
N ILE A 44 -1.50 -14.63 -2.96
CA ILE A 44 -0.54 -14.03 -2.04
C ILE A 44 -1.14 -12.74 -1.46
N PRO A 45 -1.22 -12.60 -0.13
CA PRO A 45 -1.73 -11.39 0.49
C PRO A 45 -0.74 -10.23 0.36
N LEU A 46 -1.28 -9.02 0.25
CA LEU A 46 -0.49 -7.79 0.28
C LEU A 46 0.08 -7.57 1.69
N VAL A 47 1.39 -7.33 1.77
CA VAL A 47 2.08 -7.03 3.03
C VAL A 47 2.87 -5.73 2.95
N MET A 48 2.95 -5.01 4.07
CA MET A 48 3.77 -3.81 4.23
C MET A 48 5.01 -4.16 5.08
N PRO A 49 6.22 -4.12 4.52
CA PRO A 49 7.45 -4.34 5.26
C PRO A 49 7.79 -3.11 6.13
N ILE A 50 8.00 -3.33 7.43
CA ILE A 50 8.39 -2.32 8.41
C ILE A 50 9.77 -2.69 8.95
N LYS A 51 10.75 -1.83 8.71
CA LYS A 51 12.07 -1.97 9.33
C LYS A 51 11.98 -1.59 10.80
N ARG A 52 12.47 -2.47 11.67
CA ARG A 52 12.64 -2.24 13.11
C ARG A 52 14.10 -1.88 13.38
N PRO A 53 14.43 -0.59 13.60
CA PRO A 53 15.82 -0.15 13.78
C PRO A 53 16.47 -0.76 15.02
N ASP A 54 15.66 -1.11 16.02
CA ASP A 54 16.03 -1.70 17.30
C ASP A 54 16.51 -3.16 17.19
N LEU A 55 16.00 -3.92 16.22
CA LEU A 55 16.24 -5.37 16.11
C LEU A 55 16.94 -5.76 14.80
N ASP A 56 17.32 -4.80 13.96
CA ASP A 56 17.82 -5.01 12.58
C ASP A 56 16.99 -6.03 11.76
N THR A 57 15.69 -6.07 12.01
CA THR A 57 14.75 -7.02 11.39
C THR A 57 13.65 -6.28 10.65
N THR A 58 13.10 -6.95 9.64
CA THR A 58 11.92 -6.46 8.91
C THR A 58 10.70 -7.27 9.33
N VAL A 59 9.68 -6.59 9.83
CA VAL A 59 8.39 -7.18 10.15
C VAL A 59 7.43 -6.93 9.00
N TYR A 60 6.70 -7.96 8.58
CA TYR A 60 5.70 -7.85 7.53
C TYR A 60 4.31 -7.76 8.15
N GLN A 61 3.62 -6.65 7.91
CA GLN A 61 2.23 -6.49 8.35
C GLN A 61 1.27 -6.72 7.18
N HIS A 62 0.11 -7.33 7.44
CA HIS A 62 -0.94 -7.47 6.42
C HIS A 62 -1.55 -6.13 6.06
N GLY A 63 -1.64 -5.83 4.77
CA GLY A 63 -2.20 -4.59 4.25
C GLY A 63 -1.46 -3.33 4.71
N PHE A 64 -1.99 -2.18 4.35
CA PHE A 64 -1.50 -0.87 4.77
C PHE A 64 -2.66 -0.02 5.31
N HIS A 65 -2.37 0.91 6.22
CA HIS A 65 -3.41 1.80 6.76
C HIS A 65 -4.00 2.69 5.66
N VAL A 66 -5.31 2.91 5.70
CA VAL A 66 -6.02 3.83 4.78
C VAL A 66 -5.38 5.22 4.77
N GLY A 67 -4.86 5.65 5.91
CA GLY A 67 -4.23 6.94 6.06
C GLY A 67 -3.52 7.08 7.41
N LEU A 68 -3.17 8.31 7.76
CA LEU A 68 -2.56 8.66 9.04
C LEU A 68 -3.14 9.97 9.56
N LYS A 69 -3.06 10.15 10.87
CA LYS A 69 -3.24 11.47 11.51
C LYS A 69 -1.88 12.13 11.65
N GLY A 70 -1.83 13.41 11.35
CA GLY A 70 -0.61 14.18 11.45
C GLY A 70 -0.88 15.66 11.60
N GLN A 71 0.17 16.41 11.85
CA GLN A 71 0.14 17.87 11.95
C GLN A 71 0.95 18.47 10.80
N TYR A 72 0.53 19.63 10.33
CA TYR A 72 1.38 20.41 9.42
C TYR A 72 2.51 21.06 10.20
N ALA A 73 3.69 21.16 9.59
CA ALA A 73 4.82 21.86 10.21
C ALA A 73 4.39 23.30 10.58
N GLY A 74 4.45 23.63 11.88
CA GLY A 74 4.08 24.94 12.40
C GLY A 74 2.60 25.11 12.78
N SER A 75 1.77 24.07 12.74
CA SER A 75 0.39 24.09 13.25
C SER A 75 0.13 22.94 14.22
N ASN A 76 -0.59 23.23 15.30
CA ASN A 76 -1.07 22.21 16.24
C ASN A 76 -2.38 21.56 15.78
N GLU A 77 -2.93 21.94 14.62
CA GLU A 77 -4.13 21.33 14.08
C GLU A 77 -3.85 19.91 13.57
N GLU A 78 -4.51 18.93 14.18
CA GLU A 78 -4.52 17.55 13.72
C GLU A 78 -5.33 17.44 12.42
N LYS A 79 -4.72 16.87 11.38
CA LYS A 79 -5.37 16.61 10.10
C LYS A 79 -5.19 15.15 9.70
N HIS A 80 -6.15 14.66 8.91
CA HIS A 80 -6.14 13.32 8.34
C HIS A 80 -5.54 13.34 6.93
N PHE A 81 -4.63 12.41 6.67
CA PHE A 81 -3.95 12.23 5.39
C PHE A 81 -4.26 10.82 4.86
N ILE A 82 -4.47 10.69 3.55
CA ILE A 82 -4.81 9.41 2.91
C ILE A 82 -3.59 8.86 2.17
N HIS A 83 -3.32 7.56 2.32
CA HIS A 83 -2.33 6.85 1.51
C HIS A 83 -2.90 6.50 0.13
N ASN A 84 -2.83 7.43 -0.82
CA ASN A 84 -3.32 7.20 -2.19
C ASN A 84 -2.21 6.86 -3.18
N HIS A 85 -0.99 7.35 -2.96
CA HIS A 85 0.15 7.07 -3.84
C HIS A 85 0.92 5.87 -3.32
N LEU A 86 0.82 4.73 -4.01
CA LEU A 86 1.32 3.43 -3.57
C LEU A 86 2.37 2.89 -4.53
N THR A 87 3.44 2.34 -3.98
CA THR A 87 4.40 1.50 -4.72
C THR A 87 4.17 0.05 -4.37
N PHE A 88 4.06 -0.79 -5.39
CA PHE A 88 3.95 -2.24 -5.22
C PHE A 88 5.24 -2.92 -5.68
N ALA A 89 5.68 -3.92 -4.92
CA ALA A 89 6.79 -4.79 -5.27
C ALA A 89 6.27 -6.23 -5.38
N VAL A 90 6.30 -6.79 -6.58
CA VAL A 90 5.88 -8.18 -6.83
C VAL A 90 7.13 -9.03 -6.99
N LYS A 91 7.37 -9.90 -6.02
CA LYS A 91 8.47 -10.88 -6.05
C LYS A 91 7.98 -12.12 -6.76
N PHE A 92 8.80 -12.68 -7.63
CA PHE A 92 8.48 -13.89 -8.37
C PHE A 92 9.64 -14.88 -8.33
N HIS A 93 9.31 -16.17 -8.44
CA HIS A 93 10.26 -17.24 -8.69
C HIS A 93 10.09 -17.70 -10.12
N LYS A 94 11.17 -17.69 -10.90
CA LYS A 94 11.20 -18.15 -12.29
C LYS A 94 11.81 -19.54 -12.34
N ASP A 95 11.11 -20.47 -12.98
CA ASP A 95 11.61 -21.82 -13.26
C ASP A 95 12.74 -21.73 -14.31
N PRO A 96 13.95 -22.24 -14.01
CA PRO A 96 15.07 -22.24 -14.95
C PRO A 96 14.82 -23.06 -16.23
N GLN A 97 13.92 -24.04 -16.21
CA GLN A 97 13.70 -25.00 -17.31
C GLN A 97 12.52 -24.61 -18.20
N THR A 98 11.47 -24.01 -17.63
CA THR A 98 10.17 -23.84 -18.33
C THR A 98 9.81 -22.39 -18.66
N ASP A 99 10.66 -21.40 -18.31
CA ASP A 99 10.41 -19.95 -18.40
C ASP A 99 9.18 -19.44 -17.61
N VAL A 100 8.44 -20.34 -16.96
CA VAL A 100 7.28 -20.03 -16.12
C VAL A 100 7.72 -19.26 -14.88
N ALA A 101 6.91 -18.28 -14.47
CA ALA A 101 7.13 -17.51 -13.24
C ALA A 101 5.90 -17.59 -12.35
N ARG A 102 6.11 -17.76 -11.04
CA ARG A 102 5.07 -17.73 -10.00
C ARG A 102 5.29 -16.57 -9.04
N VAL A 103 4.23 -15.95 -8.56
CA VAL A 103 4.32 -14.90 -7.53
C VAL A 103 4.69 -15.55 -6.19
N VAL A 104 5.65 -14.97 -5.48
CA VAL A 104 6.10 -15.44 -4.16
C VAL A 104 6.08 -14.34 -3.10
N GLY A 105 5.77 -13.11 -3.47
CA GLY A 105 5.63 -12.01 -2.53
C GLY A 105 4.92 -10.82 -3.15
N PHE A 106 4.06 -10.17 -2.37
CA PHE A 106 3.33 -8.99 -2.78
C PHE A 106 3.45 -7.91 -1.71
N GLU A 107 4.34 -6.95 -1.95
CA GLU A 107 4.67 -5.91 -0.99
C GLU A 107 4.11 -4.55 -1.41
N VAL A 108 3.74 -3.71 -0.45
CA VAL A 108 3.31 -2.32 -0.67
C VAL A 108 4.14 -1.37 0.18
N ARG A 109 4.42 -0.19 -0.37
CA ARG A 109 4.91 0.97 0.37
C ARG A 109 4.11 2.21 -0.04
N PRO A 110 3.36 2.83 0.87
CA PRO A 110 2.77 4.13 0.61
C PRO A 110 3.87 5.20 0.53
N PHE A 111 3.73 6.13 -0.40
CA PHE A 111 4.56 7.33 -0.42
C PHE A 111 4.19 8.24 0.76
N ARG A 112 5.22 8.87 1.34
CA ARG A 112 5.09 9.94 2.33
C ARG A 112 5.09 11.30 1.65
#